data_AF-A0A4R7WFA1-F1
#
_entry.id   AF-A0A4R7WFA1-F1
#
_cell.length_a   1.000
_cell.length_b   1.000
_cell.length_c   1.000
_cell.angle_alpha   90.00
_cell.angle_beta   90.00
_cell.angle_gamma   90.00
#
_symmetry.space_group_name_H-M   'P 1'
#
loop_
_entity.id
_entity.type
_entity.pdbx_description
1 polymer ?
#
loop_
_entity_poly.entity_id
_entity_poly.type
_entity_poly.pdbx_seq_one_letter_code
_entity_poly.pdbx_strand_id
1 'polypeptide(L)'
;MRGAILPVWSRTWREVWSPLARHAAAPADVFCELYRALLPALKTPPSMSVLAEIIDDPPLARHAFRRLNASALIDEPGLLAFLQNVHAVLNDLAGEALANAYFNRLEHFITTYNLRYELRRPCRLYPTLPGLFAGMVQGLRDTHAGHPHLHTLQRDFDDAFRDLHDKGGEGRIKTCLQKHINLLEALGRVHPQVDEYALSSICDQLPHWPHIKVRQSLKNLYSFTCDYPGIRHGGKPGSVEGKIEMRDMLALCILFTGFTPYLTDRLDAAALFQGR
;
A
#
# COMPACT_ATOMS: atom_id res chain seq x y z
N MET A 1 4.62 6.88 2.76
CA MET A 1 5.26 6.12 1.67
C MET A 1 4.22 5.13 1.16
N ARG A 2 3.95 5.08 -0.15
CA ARG A 2 2.86 4.25 -0.74
C ARG A 2 3.20 2.76 -0.85
N GLY A 3 4.35 2.32 -0.35
CA GLY A 3 4.88 0.96 -0.56
C GLY A 3 5.11 0.58 -2.03
N ALA A 4 4.83 1.47 -2.97
CA ALA A 4 4.92 1.27 -4.42
C ALA A 4 6.29 1.70 -4.96
N ILE A 5 6.71 1.12 -6.07
CA ILE A 5 7.97 1.39 -6.75
C ILE A 5 7.91 2.71 -7.51
N LEU A 6 6.79 3.02 -8.17
CA LEU A 6 6.65 4.19 -9.04
C LEU A 6 7.05 5.52 -8.35
N PRO A 7 6.61 5.82 -7.11
CA PRO A 7 7.02 7.05 -6.42
C PRO A 7 8.51 7.11 -6.06
N VAL A 8 9.19 5.97 -6.00
CA VAL A 8 10.62 5.86 -5.68
C VAL A 8 11.47 5.46 -6.90
N TRP A 9 10.92 5.52 -8.12
CA TRP A 9 11.61 5.11 -9.34
C TRP A 9 12.98 5.78 -9.50
N SER A 10 13.11 7.06 -9.16
CA SER A 10 14.39 7.79 -9.25
C SER A 10 15.51 7.17 -8.41
N ARG A 11 15.18 6.43 -7.35
CA ARG A 11 16.13 5.73 -6.49
C ARG A 11 16.68 4.46 -7.16
N THR A 12 15.92 3.83 -8.07
CA THR A 12 16.35 2.60 -8.77
C THR A 12 17.64 2.81 -9.56
N TRP A 13 17.90 4.02 -10.05
CA TRP A 13 19.16 4.32 -10.73
C TRP A 13 20.37 4.07 -9.85
N ARG A 14 20.36 4.61 -8.63
CA ARG A 14 21.51 4.50 -7.71
C ARG A 14 21.62 3.10 -7.11
N GLU A 15 20.49 2.48 -6.80
CA GLU A 15 20.42 1.26 -6.00
C GLU A 15 20.42 -0.02 -6.84
N VAL A 16 19.91 0.05 -8.07
CA VAL A 16 19.76 -1.12 -8.97
C VAL A 16 20.60 -0.96 -10.23
N TRP A 17 20.31 0.05 -11.05
CA TRP A 17 20.80 0.12 -12.44
C TRP A 17 22.27 0.48 -12.57
N SER A 18 22.74 1.52 -11.85
CA SER A 18 24.13 1.94 -11.89
C SER A 18 25.09 0.87 -11.31
N PRO A 19 24.78 0.20 -10.19
CA PRO A 19 25.58 -0.91 -9.70
C PRO A 19 25.57 -2.11 -10.66
N LEU A 20 24.41 -2.45 -11.23
CA LEU A 20 24.29 -3.57 -12.18
C LEU A 20 25.17 -3.35 -13.42
N ALA A 21 25.19 -2.14 -13.97
CA ALA A 21 26.02 -1.79 -15.13
C ALA A 21 27.54 -1.77 -14.85
N ARG A 22 27.95 -1.82 -13.58
CA ARG A 22 29.36 -1.94 -13.18
C ARG A 22 29.74 -3.39 -12.85
N HIS A 23 28.80 -4.31 -12.94
CA HIS A 23 29.05 -5.73 -12.69
C HIS A 23 29.99 -6.29 -13.76
N ALA A 24 30.90 -7.19 -13.39
CA ALA A 24 31.92 -7.72 -14.31
C ALA A 24 31.32 -8.47 -15.51
N ALA A 25 30.15 -9.09 -15.33
CA ALA A 25 29.42 -9.75 -16.40
C ALA A 25 28.47 -8.84 -17.19
N ALA A 26 28.41 -7.53 -16.90
CA ALA A 26 27.53 -6.62 -17.63
C ALA A 26 28.16 -6.23 -18.98
N PRO A 27 27.50 -6.53 -20.12
CA PRO A 27 28.01 -6.10 -21.41
C PRO A 27 27.71 -4.61 -21.65
N ALA A 28 28.40 -4.04 -22.64
CA ALA A 28 28.33 -2.60 -22.93
C ALA A 28 26.92 -2.14 -23.36
N ASP A 29 26.18 -3.02 -24.02
CA ASP A 29 24.83 -2.84 -24.58
C ASP A 29 23.69 -3.19 -23.61
N VAL A 30 23.98 -3.45 -22.33
CA VAL A 30 22.94 -3.79 -21.33
C VAL A 30 21.80 -2.77 -21.27
N PHE A 31 22.10 -1.48 -21.44
CA PHE A 31 21.06 -0.44 -21.45
C PHE A 31 20.25 -0.40 -22.74
N CYS A 32 20.77 -0.91 -23.87
CA CYS A 32 20.00 -1.07 -25.09
C CYS A 32 18.86 -2.06 -24.86
N GLU A 33 19.19 -3.23 -24.29
CA GLU A 33 18.20 -4.27 -23.96
C GLU A 33 17.24 -3.83 -22.85
N LEU A 34 17.75 -3.17 -21.79
CA LEU A 34 16.89 -2.65 -20.72
C LEU A 34 15.92 -1.58 -21.24
N TYR A 35 16.37 -0.69 -22.12
CA TYR A 35 15.50 0.34 -22.70
C TYR A 35 14.44 -0.28 -23.60
N ARG A 36 14.80 -1.27 -24.43
CA ARG A 36 13.86 -2.05 -25.24
C ARG A 36 12.82 -2.75 -24.37
N ALA A 37 13.23 -3.39 -23.28
CA ALA A 37 12.34 -4.07 -22.34
C ALA A 37 11.40 -3.11 -21.59
N LEU A 38 11.79 -1.83 -21.42
CA LEU A 38 11.02 -0.83 -20.71
C LEU A 38 9.90 -0.20 -21.55
N LEU A 39 9.95 -0.31 -22.88
CA LEU A 39 8.97 0.33 -23.79
C LEU A 39 7.51 0.08 -23.42
N PRO A 40 7.08 -1.15 -23.06
CA PRO A 40 5.69 -1.41 -22.70
C PRO A 40 5.23 -0.68 -21.43
N ALA A 41 6.15 -0.17 -20.61
CA ALA A 41 5.87 0.57 -19.39
C ALA A 41 5.94 2.10 -19.56
N LEU A 42 6.24 2.61 -20.78
CA LEU A 42 6.30 4.05 -21.07
C LEU A 42 4.93 4.60 -21.49
N LYS A 43 4.54 5.77 -20.97
CA LYS A 43 3.31 6.47 -21.40
C LYS A 43 3.35 6.87 -22.86
N THR A 44 4.51 7.28 -23.33
CA THR A 44 4.72 7.74 -24.70
C THR A 44 5.98 7.07 -25.22
N PRO A 45 5.83 5.90 -25.86
CA PRO A 45 6.96 5.25 -26.52
C PRO A 45 7.55 6.18 -27.59
N PRO A 46 8.88 6.18 -27.78
CA PRO A 46 9.51 6.90 -28.89
C PRO A 46 9.04 6.35 -30.23
N SER A 47 9.17 7.15 -31.29
CA SER A 47 8.97 6.66 -32.67
C SER A 47 9.99 5.56 -32.99
N MET A 48 9.70 4.74 -34.01
CA MET A 48 10.62 3.67 -34.42
C MET A 48 12.02 4.16 -34.78
N SER A 49 12.13 5.33 -35.44
CA SER A 49 13.42 5.92 -35.80
C SER A 49 14.24 6.32 -34.58
N VAL A 50 13.61 6.99 -33.61
CA VAL A 50 14.26 7.40 -32.36
C VAL A 50 14.60 6.17 -31.51
N LEU A 51 13.74 5.15 -31.52
CA LEU A 51 14.02 3.91 -30.83
C LEU A 51 15.25 3.20 -31.39
N ALA A 52 15.37 3.09 -32.72
CA ALA A 52 16.54 2.50 -33.37
C ALA A 52 17.83 3.25 -32.99
N GLU A 53 17.80 4.58 -33.06
CA GLU A 53 18.94 5.42 -32.63
C GLU A 53 19.35 5.15 -31.18
N ILE A 54 18.38 5.03 -30.27
CA ILE A 54 18.66 4.78 -28.85
C ILE A 54 19.25 3.38 -28.64
N ILE A 55 18.72 2.33 -29.28
CA ILE A 55 19.15 0.94 -29.00
C ILE A 55 20.42 0.54 -29.76
N ASP A 56 20.80 1.27 -30.81
CA ASP A 56 22.03 1.03 -31.58
C ASP A 56 23.26 1.77 -30.97
N ASP A 57 23.04 2.71 -30.03
CA ASP A 57 24.09 3.48 -29.34
C ASP A 57 24.05 3.23 -27.82
N PRO A 58 24.96 2.42 -27.25
CA PRO A 58 24.94 2.10 -25.82
C PRO A 58 25.09 3.30 -24.86
N PRO A 59 25.99 4.28 -25.10
CA PRO A 59 25.99 5.54 -24.37
C PRO A 59 24.64 6.27 -24.38
N LEU A 60 23.98 6.36 -25.54
CA LEU A 60 22.68 7.01 -25.68
C LEU A 60 21.58 6.25 -24.94
N ALA A 61 21.53 4.91 -25.08
CA ALA A 61 20.60 4.05 -24.34
C ALA A 61 20.69 4.28 -22.83
N ARG A 62 21.92 4.30 -22.30
CA ARG A 62 22.17 4.55 -20.88
C ARG A 62 21.70 5.94 -20.46
N HIS A 63 21.96 6.95 -21.27
CA HIS A 63 21.54 8.32 -20.98
C HIS A 63 20.01 8.46 -21.00
N ALA A 64 19.35 7.90 -22.01
CA ALA A 64 17.90 7.89 -22.16
C ALA A 64 17.24 7.19 -20.97
N PHE A 65 17.70 5.98 -20.63
CA PHE A 65 17.20 5.20 -19.50
C PHE A 65 17.32 5.98 -18.17
N ARG A 66 18.49 6.60 -17.91
CA ARG A 66 18.73 7.37 -16.68
C ARG A 66 17.80 8.56 -16.51
N ARG A 67 17.38 9.20 -17.61
CA ARG A 67 16.55 10.41 -17.58
C ARG A 67 15.07 10.13 -17.35
N LEU A 68 14.64 8.88 -17.43
CA LEU A 68 13.27 8.50 -17.16
C LEU A 68 12.93 8.74 -15.70
N ASN A 69 11.85 9.49 -15.48
CA ASN A 69 11.28 9.74 -14.17
C ASN A 69 9.89 9.08 -14.06
N ALA A 70 9.31 9.07 -12.87
CA ALA A 70 8.02 8.43 -12.61
C ALA A 70 6.88 8.95 -13.50
N SER A 71 6.93 10.21 -13.96
CA SER A 71 5.90 10.76 -14.83
C SER A 71 5.91 10.16 -16.24
N ALA A 72 7.04 9.61 -16.71
CA ALA A 72 7.17 8.96 -18.01
C ALA A 72 6.63 7.53 -18.05
N LEU A 73 6.39 6.91 -16.88
CA LEU A 73 5.91 5.54 -16.75
C LEU A 73 4.37 5.50 -16.69
N ILE A 74 3.75 4.46 -17.28
CA ILE A 74 2.28 4.30 -17.37
C ILE A 74 1.68 4.24 -15.98
N ASP A 75 1.97 3.16 -15.26
CA ASP A 75 1.42 2.83 -13.96
C ASP A 75 2.34 1.83 -13.21
N GLU A 76 1.96 1.48 -11.98
CA GLU A 76 2.70 0.51 -11.18
C GLU A 76 2.66 -0.91 -11.79
N PRO A 77 1.51 -1.47 -12.25
CA PRO A 77 1.49 -2.76 -12.92
C PRO A 77 2.45 -2.89 -14.11
N GLY A 78 2.49 -1.89 -15.00
CA GLY A 78 3.41 -1.88 -16.14
C GLY A 78 4.87 -1.86 -15.69
N LEU A 79 5.17 -1.09 -14.64
CA LEU A 79 6.51 -1.05 -14.05
C LEU A 79 6.91 -2.39 -13.41
N LEU A 80 6.00 -3.05 -12.70
CA LEU A 80 6.24 -4.39 -12.13
C LEU A 80 6.46 -5.43 -13.22
N ALA A 81 5.70 -5.36 -14.33
CA ALA A 81 5.89 -6.25 -15.46
C ALA A 81 7.29 -6.09 -16.07
N PHE A 82 7.73 -4.84 -16.25
CA PHE A 82 9.10 -4.54 -16.68
C PHE A 82 10.14 -5.15 -15.73
N LEU A 83 10.08 -4.85 -14.43
CA LEU A 83 11.08 -5.33 -13.46
C LEU A 83 11.15 -6.86 -13.40
N GLN A 84 10.01 -7.54 -13.48
CA GLN A 84 9.99 -9.00 -13.53
C GLN A 84 10.61 -9.55 -14.83
N ASN A 85 10.39 -8.87 -15.95
CA ASN A 85 10.93 -9.27 -17.26
C ASN A 85 12.44 -9.06 -17.38
N VAL A 86 12.99 -8.05 -16.70
CA VAL A 86 14.43 -7.73 -16.74
C VAL A 86 15.30 -8.94 -16.40
N HIS A 87 14.89 -9.78 -15.45
CA HIS A 87 15.67 -10.96 -15.10
C HIS A 87 15.88 -11.91 -16.29
N ALA A 88 14.82 -12.16 -17.09
CA ALA A 88 14.92 -13.00 -18.28
C ALA A 88 15.84 -12.34 -19.33
N VAL A 89 15.64 -11.05 -19.58
CA VAL A 89 16.48 -10.26 -20.51
C VAL A 89 17.96 -10.32 -20.14
N LEU A 90 18.30 -10.14 -18.87
CA LEU A 90 19.69 -10.19 -18.41
C LEU A 90 20.27 -11.60 -18.43
N ASN A 91 19.45 -12.62 -18.19
CA ASN A 91 19.87 -14.01 -18.29
C ASN A 91 20.19 -14.39 -19.73
N ASP A 92 19.36 -13.96 -20.68
CA ASP A 92 19.59 -14.22 -22.10
C ASP A 92 20.81 -13.44 -22.62
N LEU A 93 21.03 -12.22 -22.11
CA LEU A 93 22.12 -11.35 -22.53
C LEU A 93 23.49 -11.77 -21.96
N ALA A 94 23.56 -12.15 -20.68
CA ALA A 94 24.84 -12.36 -19.99
C ALA A 94 24.83 -13.52 -18.98
N GLY A 95 23.81 -14.38 -19.04
CA GLY A 95 23.67 -15.56 -18.20
C GLY A 95 23.27 -15.27 -16.75
N GLU A 96 23.26 -16.35 -15.96
CA GLU A 96 22.76 -16.33 -14.59
C GLU A 96 23.53 -15.38 -13.66
N ALA A 97 24.81 -15.10 -13.94
CA ALA A 97 25.62 -14.23 -13.09
C ALA A 97 25.03 -12.80 -13.03
N LEU A 98 24.67 -12.23 -14.18
CA LEU A 98 24.09 -10.89 -14.25
C LEU A 98 22.62 -10.90 -13.77
N ALA A 99 21.86 -11.93 -14.13
CA ALA A 99 20.47 -12.07 -13.71
C ALA A 99 20.32 -12.21 -12.18
N ASN A 100 21.18 -13.00 -11.54
CA ASN A 100 21.22 -13.12 -10.08
C ASN A 100 21.70 -11.82 -9.41
N ALA A 101 22.67 -11.11 -10.00
CA ALA A 101 23.09 -9.81 -9.49
C ALA A 101 21.94 -8.80 -9.50
N TYR A 102 21.12 -8.81 -10.57
CA TYR A 102 19.90 -8.00 -10.64
C TYR A 102 18.87 -8.42 -9.58
N PHE A 103 18.59 -9.72 -9.45
CA PHE A 103 17.66 -10.25 -8.44
C PHE A 103 17.99 -9.74 -7.03
N ASN A 104 19.25 -9.91 -6.61
CA ASN A 104 19.70 -9.51 -5.26
C ASN A 104 19.60 -7.99 -5.06
N ARG A 105 19.85 -7.19 -6.10
CA ARG A 105 19.71 -5.73 -6.04
C ARG A 105 18.25 -5.30 -5.94
N LEU A 106 17.37 -5.94 -6.69
CA LEU A 106 15.93 -5.68 -6.62
C LEU A 106 15.37 -6.08 -5.25
N GLU A 107 15.76 -7.24 -4.71
CA GLU A 107 15.38 -7.68 -3.37
C GLU A 107 15.82 -6.66 -2.32
N HIS A 108 17.10 -6.25 -2.34
CA HIS A 108 17.62 -5.25 -1.42
C HIS A 108 16.91 -3.89 -1.55
N PHE A 109 16.55 -3.49 -2.77
CA PHE A 109 15.79 -2.27 -3.02
C PHE A 109 14.40 -2.35 -2.37
N ILE A 110 13.69 -3.47 -2.56
CA ILE A 110 12.37 -3.71 -1.98
C ILE A 110 12.42 -3.63 -0.45
N THR A 111 13.40 -4.28 0.18
CA THR A 111 13.55 -4.25 1.64
C THR A 111 13.93 -2.86 2.14
N THR A 112 14.84 -2.17 1.46
CA THR A 112 15.36 -0.86 1.89
C THR A 112 14.27 0.22 1.89
N TYR A 113 13.38 0.18 0.91
CA TYR A 113 12.29 1.17 0.79
C TYR A 113 10.97 0.69 1.38
N ASN A 114 10.96 -0.45 2.10
CA ASN A 114 9.77 -1.07 2.68
C ASN A 114 8.62 -1.16 1.66
N LEU A 115 8.95 -1.66 0.47
CA LEU A 115 7.97 -1.79 -0.60
C LEU A 115 7.03 -2.95 -0.30
N ARG A 116 5.81 -2.89 -0.84
CA ARG A 116 4.74 -3.84 -0.55
C ARG A 116 4.92 -5.22 -1.17
N TYR A 117 6.08 -5.51 -1.74
CA TYR A 117 6.32 -6.70 -2.55
C TYR A 117 7.28 -7.67 -1.88
N GLU A 118 7.10 -8.95 -2.14
CA GLU A 118 8.07 -10.02 -1.89
C GLU A 118 8.61 -10.46 -3.25
N LEU A 119 9.94 -10.55 -3.39
CA LEU A 119 10.58 -11.04 -4.60
C LEU A 119 10.82 -12.55 -4.49
N ARG A 120 10.36 -13.32 -5.48
CA ARG A 120 10.58 -14.78 -5.57
C ARG A 120 11.25 -15.17 -6.87
N ARG A 121 11.94 -16.31 -6.87
CA ARG A 121 12.60 -16.83 -8.07
C ARG A 121 11.58 -17.28 -9.14
N PRO A 122 11.87 -17.14 -10.45
CA PRO A 122 13.13 -16.58 -10.98
C PRO A 122 13.23 -15.05 -10.86
N CYS A 123 12.12 -14.29 -10.91
CA CYS A 123 12.05 -12.86 -10.55
C CYS A 123 10.60 -12.40 -10.61
N ARG A 124 9.79 -12.81 -9.63
CA ARG A 124 8.35 -12.53 -9.54
C ARG A 124 8.06 -11.70 -8.30
N LEU A 125 7.31 -10.62 -8.48
CA LEU A 125 6.92 -9.70 -7.42
C LEU A 125 5.50 -10.02 -6.97
N TYR A 126 5.37 -10.44 -5.71
CA TYR A 126 4.08 -10.76 -5.10
C TYR A 126 3.73 -9.70 -4.07
N PRO A 127 2.48 -9.19 -4.03
CA PRO A 127 2.08 -8.32 -2.94
C PRO A 127 2.12 -9.07 -1.60
N THR A 128 2.54 -8.38 -0.55
CA THR A 128 2.56 -8.89 0.83
C THR A 128 1.32 -8.41 1.57
N LEU A 129 0.82 -9.21 2.52
CA LEU A 129 -0.33 -8.81 3.34
C LEU A 129 -0.09 -7.48 4.11
N PRO A 130 1.07 -7.26 4.78
CA PRO A 130 1.35 -5.97 5.41
C PRO A 130 1.36 -4.82 4.40
N GLY A 131 1.92 -5.05 3.21
CA GLY A 131 1.97 -4.05 2.15
C GLY A 131 0.59 -3.71 1.58
N LEU A 132 -0.29 -4.69 1.45
CA LEU A 132 -1.70 -4.48 1.07
C LEU A 132 -2.44 -3.66 2.12
N PHE A 133 -2.24 -3.98 3.40
CA PHE A 133 -2.87 -3.23 4.49
C PHE A 133 -2.38 -1.78 4.54
N ALA A 134 -1.07 -1.55 4.38
CA ALA A 134 -0.51 -0.21 4.28
C ALA A 134 -1.08 0.57 3.08
N GLY A 135 -1.24 -0.08 1.93
CA GLY A 135 -1.88 0.48 0.75
C GLY A 135 -3.34 0.87 1.01
N MET A 136 -4.12 -0.02 1.65
CA MET A 136 -5.51 0.23 2.03
C MET A 136 -5.65 1.44 2.95
N VAL A 137 -4.85 1.53 4.01
CA VAL A 137 -4.86 2.67 4.95
C VAL A 137 -4.50 3.97 4.24
N GLN A 138 -3.52 3.95 3.33
CA GLN A 138 -3.18 5.14 2.55
C GLN A 138 -4.30 5.52 1.56
N GLY A 139 -4.94 4.54 0.91
CA GLY A 139 -6.09 4.76 0.04
C GLY A 139 -7.24 5.43 0.78
N LEU A 140 -7.56 4.96 2.00
CA LEU A 140 -8.54 5.61 2.86
C LEU A 140 -8.18 7.07 3.13
N ARG A 141 -6.95 7.35 3.56
CA ARG A 141 -6.48 8.73 3.80
C ARG A 141 -6.61 9.62 2.57
N ASP A 142 -6.24 9.11 1.40
CA ASP A 142 -6.33 9.84 0.14
C ASP A 142 -7.81 10.15 -0.20
N THR A 143 -8.73 9.20 0.02
CA THR A 143 -10.19 9.42 -0.18
C THR A 143 -10.82 10.35 0.86
N HIS A 144 -10.33 10.32 2.11
CA HIS A 144 -10.80 11.16 3.20
C HIS A 144 -10.39 12.62 2.99
N ALA A 145 -9.21 12.87 2.41
CA ALA A 145 -8.71 14.23 2.14
C ALA A 145 -9.66 15.08 1.27
N GLY A 146 -10.41 14.45 0.37
CA GLY A 146 -11.44 15.12 -0.43
C GLY A 146 -12.77 15.36 0.30
N HIS A 147 -12.91 14.95 1.56
CA HIS A 147 -14.16 15.06 2.33
C HIS A 147 -13.89 15.72 3.71
N PRO A 148 -14.27 17.00 3.92
CA PRO A 148 -13.86 17.78 5.10
C PRO A 148 -14.13 17.11 6.46
N HIS A 149 -15.31 16.49 6.62
CA HIS A 149 -15.67 15.79 7.85
C HIS A 149 -14.82 14.53 8.11
N LEU A 150 -14.71 13.62 7.13
CA LEU A 150 -13.85 12.44 7.23
C LEU A 150 -12.38 12.81 7.44
N HIS A 151 -11.89 13.85 6.76
CA HIS A 151 -10.52 14.33 6.93
C HIS A 151 -10.25 14.77 8.38
N THR A 152 -11.20 15.47 9.00
CA THR A 152 -11.11 15.90 10.41
C THR A 152 -11.06 14.70 11.34
N LEU A 153 -11.96 13.73 11.17
CA LEU A 153 -12.01 12.53 12.01
C LEU A 153 -10.79 11.62 11.82
N GLN A 154 -10.26 11.53 10.59
CA GLN A 154 -9.02 10.82 10.29
C GLN A 154 -7.85 11.45 11.06
N ARG A 155 -7.74 12.78 11.06
CA ARG A 155 -6.69 13.50 11.79
C ARG A 155 -6.83 13.32 13.30
N ASP A 156 -8.04 13.44 13.84
CA ASP A 156 -8.32 13.17 15.25
C ASP A 156 -7.88 11.77 15.68
N PHE A 157 -8.13 10.76 14.84
CA PHE A 157 -7.68 9.39 15.09
C PHE A 157 -6.14 9.28 15.00
N ASP A 158 -5.53 9.83 13.95
CA ASP A 158 -4.08 9.78 13.75
C ASP A 158 -3.32 10.48 14.90
N ASP A 159 -3.85 11.59 15.42
CA ASP A 159 -3.28 12.31 16.57
C ASP A 159 -3.48 11.53 17.87
N ALA A 160 -4.67 10.95 18.12
CA ALA A 160 -4.92 10.11 19.29
C ALA A 160 -4.05 8.83 19.28
N PHE A 161 -3.79 8.26 18.10
CA PHE A 161 -2.87 7.13 17.96
C PHE A 161 -1.41 7.56 18.21
N ARG A 162 -1.00 8.75 17.76
CA ARG A 162 0.33 9.29 18.02
C ARG A 162 0.57 9.58 19.50
N ASP A 163 -0.42 10.13 20.20
CA ASP A 163 -0.36 10.39 21.64
C ASP A 163 0.02 9.15 22.47
N LEU A 164 -0.35 7.95 22.00
CA LEU A 164 -0.03 6.69 22.67
C LEU A 164 1.46 6.36 22.66
N HIS A 165 2.21 6.85 21.67
CA HIS A 165 3.67 6.70 21.60
C HIS A 165 4.34 7.46 22.75
N ASP A 166 3.92 8.70 22.99
CA ASP A 166 4.57 9.59 23.96
C ASP A 166 4.08 9.33 25.38
N LYS A 167 2.79 9.04 25.54
CA LYS A 167 2.14 8.80 26.84
C LYS A 167 1.06 7.73 26.69
N GLY A 168 1.45 6.48 26.91
CA GLY A 168 0.52 5.36 26.99
C GLY A 168 -0.44 5.43 28.19
N GLY A 169 -1.30 4.42 28.31
CA GLY A 169 -2.21 4.25 29.44
C GLY A 169 -3.67 4.07 29.03
N GLU A 170 -4.44 3.44 29.91
CA GLU A 170 -5.82 3.02 29.64
C GLU A 170 -6.70 4.18 29.13
N GLY A 171 -6.61 5.36 29.74
CA GLY A 171 -7.40 6.53 29.31
C GLY A 171 -7.11 6.97 27.87
N ARG A 172 -5.84 6.97 27.46
CA ARG A 172 -5.44 7.32 26.09
C ARG A 172 -5.83 6.25 25.08
N ILE A 173 -5.75 4.98 25.48
CA ILE A 173 -6.22 3.87 24.65
C ILE A 173 -7.72 4.01 24.39
N LYS A 174 -8.51 4.29 25.43
CA LYS A 174 -9.95 4.56 25.31
C LYS A 174 -10.25 5.68 24.34
N THR A 175 -9.55 6.82 24.46
CA THR A 175 -9.69 7.95 23.53
C THR A 175 -9.34 7.56 22.09
N CYS A 176 -8.24 6.84 21.87
CA CYS A 176 -7.85 6.37 20.54
C CYS A 176 -8.93 5.48 19.91
N LEU A 177 -9.46 4.50 20.66
CA LEU A 177 -10.55 3.63 20.20
C LEU A 177 -11.82 4.43 19.91
N GLN A 178 -12.17 5.40 20.76
CA GLN A 178 -13.32 6.28 20.54
C GLN A 178 -13.19 7.05 19.21
N LYS A 179 -12.03 7.65 18.96
CA LYS A 179 -11.79 8.39 17.71
C LYS A 179 -11.83 7.49 16.48
N HIS A 180 -11.32 6.25 16.61
CA HIS A 180 -11.42 5.27 15.54
C HIS A 180 -12.89 4.90 15.22
N ILE A 181 -13.72 4.64 16.24
CA ILE A 181 -15.14 4.35 16.02
C ILE A 181 -15.88 5.52 15.37
N ASN A 182 -15.62 6.76 15.83
CA ASN A 182 -16.23 7.94 15.21
C ASN A 182 -15.88 8.05 13.73
N LEU A 183 -14.63 7.74 13.35
CA LEU A 183 -14.21 7.67 11.95
C LEU A 183 -14.96 6.57 11.18
N LEU A 184 -15.12 5.37 11.74
CA LEU A 184 -15.85 4.27 11.10
C LEU A 184 -17.34 4.58 10.91
N GLU A 185 -17.98 5.20 11.90
CA GLU A 185 -19.38 5.65 11.79
C GLU A 185 -19.52 6.67 10.66
N ALA A 186 -18.67 7.69 10.64
CA ALA A 186 -18.69 8.68 9.57
C ALA A 186 -18.42 8.06 8.20
N LEU A 187 -17.48 7.10 8.12
CA LEU A 187 -17.17 6.39 6.88
C LEU A 187 -18.40 5.66 6.32
N GLY A 188 -19.09 4.87 7.16
CA GLY A 188 -20.31 4.17 6.76
C GLY A 188 -21.46 5.10 6.39
N ARG A 189 -21.58 6.24 7.08
CA ARG A 189 -22.63 7.25 6.81
C ARG A 189 -22.49 8.00 5.49
N VAL A 190 -21.32 7.95 4.85
CA VAL A 190 -21.16 8.50 3.51
C VAL A 190 -21.89 7.66 2.46
N HIS A 191 -22.23 6.41 2.78
CA HIS A 191 -22.96 5.55 1.86
C HIS A 191 -24.40 6.07 1.64
N PRO A 192 -24.89 6.21 0.38
CA PRO A 192 -26.18 6.86 0.08
C PRO A 192 -27.41 6.20 0.70
N GLN A 193 -27.33 4.89 1.01
CA GLN A 193 -28.44 4.12 1.58
C GLN A 193 -28.47 4.13 3.11
N VAL A 194 -27.53 4.82 3.77
CA VAL A 194 -27.39 4.83 5.22
C VAL A 194 -28.02 6.11 5.81
N ASP A 195 -29.05 5.95 6.64
CA ASP A 195 -29.68 7.05 7.40
C ASP A 195 -29.42 6.97 8.92
N GLU A 196 -28.80 5.89 9.36
CA GLU A 196 -28.48 5.61 10.76
C GLU A 196 -27.18 6.28 11.23
N TYR A 197 -27.04 6.42 12.55
CA TYR A 197 -25.90 7.10 13.18
C TYR A 197 -24.96 6.15 13.90
N ALA A 198 -25.50 5.10 14.50
CA ALA A 198 -24.74 4.11 15.25
C ALA A 198 -24.14 3.06 14.31
N LEU A 199 -22.84 2.73 14.46
CA LEU A 199 -22.16 1.76 13.58
C LEU A 199 -22.91 0.43 13.49
N SER A 200 -23.50 -0.04 14.60
CA SER A 200 -24.30 -1.26 14.61
C SER A 200 -25.50 -1.21 13.65
N SER A 201 -26.24 -0.10 13.64
CA SER A 201 -27.41 0.08 12.77
C SER A 201 -26.98 0.35 11.32
N ILE A 202 -25.89 1.11 11.13
CA ILE A 202 -25.25 1.31 9.81
C ILE A 202 -24.91 -0.04 9.15
N CYS A 203 -24.37 -1.00 9.91
CA CYS A 203 -24.05 -2.32 9.40
C CYS A 203 -25.26 -3.06 8.81
N ASP A 204 -26.47 -2.81 9.31
CA ASP A 204 -27.69 -3.46 8.84
C ASP A 204 -28.19 -2.89 7.51
N GLN A 205 -27.73 -1.68 7.14
CA GLN A 205 -28.11 -0.96 5.92
C GLN A 205 -27.08 -1.09 4.79
N LEU A 206 -25.85 -1.47 5.12
CA LEU A 206 -24.79 -1.64 4.11
C LEU A 206 -25.01 -2.92 3.29
N PRO A 207 -24.91 -2.85 1.94
CA PRO A 207 -25.31 -3.94 1.05
C PRO A 207 -24.29 -5.09 0.96
N HIS A 208 -23.02 -4.84 1.29
CA HIS A 208 -21.91 -5.74 0.96
C HIS A 208 -21.30 -6.41 2.19
N TRP A 209 -21.86 -7.56 2.55
CA TRP A 209 -21.30 -8.46 3.56
C TRP A 209 -21.10 -9.86 2.98
N PRO A 210 -19.92 -10.48 3.13
CA PRO A 210 -19.69 -11.82 2.61
C PRO A 210 -20.47 -12.89 3.38
N HIS A 211 -20.82 -12.62 4.64
CA HIS A 211 -21.61 -13.51 5.49
C HIS A 211 -22.17 -12.76 6.70
N ILE A 212 -23.34 -13.18 7.21
CA ILE A 212 -23.99 -12.55 8.38
C ILE A 212 -23.10 -12.53 9.63
N LYS A 213 -22.25 -13.55 9.81
CA LYS A 213 -21.31 -13.60 10.95
C LYS A 213 -20.22 -12.54 10.84
N VAL A 214 -19.76 -12.19 9.63
CA VAL A 214 -18.78 -11.12 9.45
C VAL A 214 -19.40 -9.77 9.85
N ARG A 215 -20.64 -9.51 9.41
CA ARG A 215 -21.41 -8.34 9.85
C ARG A 215 -21.57 -8.31 11.37
N GLN A 216 -22.01 -9.42 11.96
CA GLN A 216 -22.23 -9.50 13.41
C GLN A 216 -20.94 -9.32 14.22
N SER A 217 -19.79 -9.76 13.69
CA SER A 217 -18.50 -9.53 14.34
C SER A 217 -18.21 -8.04 14.52
N LEU A 218 -18.42 -7.20 13.51
CA LEU A 218 -18.24 -5.75 13.66
C LEU A 218 -19.24 -5.17 14.67
N LYS A 219 -20.51 -5.59 14.62
CA LYS A 219 -21.54 -5.15 15.59
C LYS A 219 -21.16 -5.53 17.02
N ASN A 220 -20.58 -6.70 17.25
CA ASN A 220 -20.13 -7.15 18.56
C ASN A 220 -18.92 -6.34 19.06
N LEU A 221 -17.93 -6.10 18.19
CA LEU A 221 -16.78 -5.25 18.51
C LEU A 221 -17.21 -3.82 18.83
N TYR A 222 -18.20 -3.30 18.08
CA TYR A 222 -18.81 -2.02 18.37
C TYR A 222 -19.52 -2.00 19.72
N SER A 223 -20.33 -3.03 20.04
CA SER A 223 -20.99 -3.16 21.34
C SER A 223 -20.00 -3.16 22.50
N PHE A 224 -18.86 -3.82 22.34
CA PHE A 224 -17.76 -3.73 23.31
C PHE A 224 -17.34 -2.27 23.58
N THR A 225 -17.23 -1.42 22.56
CA THR A 225 -16.87 0.00 22.76
C THR A 225 -17.97 0.83 23.45
N CYS A 226 -19.21 0.37 23.37
CA CYS A 226 -20.34 0.97 24.09
C CYS A 226 -20.40 0.49 25.55
N ASP A 227 -20.11 -0.78 25.78
CA ASP A 227 -20.21 -1.44 27.09
C ASP A 227 -18.97 -1.21 27.97
N TYR A 228 -17.76 -1.13 27.40
CA TYR A 228 -16.56 -0.87 28.20
C TYR A 228 -16.53 0.60 28.70
N PRO A 229 -16.47 0.85 30.02
CA PRO A 229 -16.57 2.19 30.59
C PRO A 229 -15.49 3.16 30.10
N GLY A 230 -15.95 4.31 29.60
CA GLY A 230 -15.09 5.43 29.22
C GLY A 230 -14.49 5.34 27.83
N ILE A 231 -14.87 4.37 26.98
CA ILE A 231 -14.56 4.43 25.55
C ILE A 231 -15.55 5.36 24.85
N ARG A 232 -16.85 5.06 24.84
CA ARG A 232 -17.86 5.92 24.19
C ARG A 232 -18.87 6.55 25.15
N HIS A 233 -19.33 5.76 26.12
CA HIS A 233 -20.36 6.14 27.07
C HIS A 233 -19.94 5.73 28.49
N GLY A 234 -20.81 5.95 29.48
CA GLY A 234 -20.59 5.48 30.86
C GLY A 234 -20.32 3.98 30.96
N GLY A 235 -20.78 3.19 29.98
CA GLY A 235 -20.55 1.74 29.89
C GLY A 235 -21.31 0.95 30.96
N LYS A 236 -20.93 -0.33 31.08
CA LYS A 236 -21.43 -1.31 32.04
C LYS A 236 -20.25 -1.80 32.89
N PRO A 237 -20.01 -1.25 34.10
CA PRO A 237 -18.87 -1.64 34.92
C PRO A 237 -18.75 -3.16 35.16
N GLY A 238 -19.88 -3.87 35.23
CA GLY A 238 -19.92 -5.33 35.41
C GLY A 238 -19.51 -6.17 34.19
N SER A 239 -19.33 -5.57 33.01
CA SER A 239 -18.85 -6.29 31.81
C SER A 239 -17.33 -6.23 31.63
N VAL A 240 -16.60 -5.62 32.57
CA VAL A 240 -15.15 -5.45 32.49
C VAL A 240 -14.47 -6.69 33.06
N GLU A 241 -13.80 -7.47 32.20
CA GLU A 241 -13.01 -8.64 32.61
C GLU A 241 -11.54 -8.30 32.92
N GLY A 242 -11.04 -7.18 32.39
CA GLY A 242 -9.67 -6.74 32.57
C GLY A 242 -9.43 -5.34 32.04
N LYS A 243 -8.31 -4.73 32.43
CA LYS A 243 -7.88 -3.44 31.90
C LYS A 243 -7.46 -3.60 30.44
N ILE A 244 -7.81 -2.63 29.60
CA ILE A 244 -7.34 -2.58 28.22
C ILE A 244 -5.86 -2.16 28.20
N GLU A 245 -5.04 -2.98 27.54
CA GLU A 245 -3.62 -2.77 27.38
C GLU A 245 -3.25 -2.46 25.91
N MET A 246 -1.98 -2.17 25.67
CA MET A 246 -1.47 -1.83 24.33
C MET A 246 -1.73 -2.96 23.32
N ARG A 247 -1.65 -4.23 23.74
CA ARG A 247 -1.94 -5.38 22.88
C ARG A 247 -3.39 -5.36 22.37
N ASP A 248 -4.33 -4.96 23.23
CA ASP A 248 -5.77 -4.94 22.91
C ASP A 248 -6.07 -3.76 21.99
N MET A 249 -5.44 -2.61 22.25
CA MET A 249 -5.48 -1.44 21.36
C MET A 249 -5.02 -1.81 19.94
N LEU A 250 -3.85 -2.45 19.81
CA LEU A 250 -3.30 -2.86 18.52
C LEU A 250 -4.25 -3.84 17.80
N ALA A 251 -4.72 -4.87 18.51
CA ALA A 251 -5.62 -5.87 17.95
C ALA A 251 -6.95 -5.23 17.48
N LEU A 252 -7.56 -4.39 18.31
CA LEU A 252 -8.81 -3.71 17.97
C LEU A 252 -8.65 -2.75 16.80
N CYS A 253 -7.59 -1.94 16.76
CA CYS A 253 -7.33 -1.06 15.61
C CYS A 253 -7.14 -1.87 14.31
N ILE A 254 -6.38 -2.97 14.34
CA ILE A 254 -6.22 -3.84 13.16
C ILE A 254 -7.57 -4.41 12.71
N LEU A 255 -8.37 -4.92 13.63
CA LEU A 255 -9.70 -5.46 13.32
C LEU A 255 -10.61 -4.38 12.73
N PHE A 256 -10.73 -3.22 13.38
CA PHE A 256 -11.56 -2.10 12.94
C PHE A 256 -11.16 -1.58 11.56
N THR A 257 -9.87 -1.37 11.33
CA THR A 257 -9.35 -0.99 10.02
C THR A 257 -9.58 -2.12 9.00
N GLY A 258 -9.50 -3.39 9.39
CA GLY A 258 -9.83 -4.52 8.52
C GLY A 258 -11.28 -4.56 8.04
N PHE A 259 -12.21 -3.91 8.76
CA PHE A 259 -13.61 -3.81 8.35
C PHE A 259 -13.91 -2.64 7.40
N THR A 260 -13.00 -1.68 7.22
CA THR A 260 -13.25 -0.50 6.38
C THR A 260 -13.64 -0.82 4.93
N PRO A 261 -13.15 -1.90 4.27
CA PRO A 261 -13.61 -2.23 2.92
C PRO A 261 -15.10 -2.56 2.82
N TYR A 262 -15.75 -2.91 3.94
CA TYR A 262 -17.20 -3.17 3.98
C TYR A 262 -18.01 -1.91 4.29
N LEU A 263 -17.36 -0.83 4.74
CA LEU A 263 -18.00 0.41 5.17
C LEU A 263 -18.02 1.49 4.08
N THR A 264 -17.29 1.29 2.98
CA THR A 264 -17.20 2.30 1.93
C THR A 264 -16.94 1.69 0.56
N ASP A 265 -17.61 2.21 -0.46
CA ASP A 265 -17.33 1.89 -1.87
C ASP A 265 -16.22 2.77 -2.46
N ARG A 266 -15.63 3.66 -1.66
CA ARG A 266 -14.55 4.56 -2.08
C ARG A 266 -13.19 3.85 -2.18
N LEU A 267 -13.11 2.59 -1.76
CA LEU A 267 -11.94 1.74 -1.90
C LEU A 267 -12.17 0.68 -2.97
N ASP A 268 -11.34 0.68 -4.01
CA ASP A 268 -11.29 -0.43 -4.95
C ASP A 268 -10.29 -1.48 -4.45
N ALA A 269 -10.81 -2.56 -3.84
CA ALA A 269 -9.99 -3.65 -3.33
C ALA A 269 -9.20 -4.39 -4.42
N ALA A 270 -9.75 -4.48 -5.64
CA ALA A 270 -9.07 -5.10 -6.77
C ALA A 270 -7.91 -4.22 -7.26
N ALA A 271 -8.14 -2.91 -7.36
CA ALA A 271 -7.08 -1.94 -7.65
C ALA A 271 -5.98 -1.99 -6.59
N LEU A 272 -6.31 -2.00 -5.29
CA LEU A 272 -5.33 -2.11 -4.22
C LEU A 272 -4.47 -3.37 -4.33
N PHE A 273 -5.09 -4.51 -4.63
CA PHE A 273 -4.38 -5.78 -4.81
C PHE A 273 -3.47 -5.79 -6.04
N GLN A 274 -3.96 -5.24 -7.16
CA GLN A 274 -3.19 -5.12 -8.42
C GLN A 274 -2.16 -4.00 -8.38
N GLY A 275 -2.27 -3.12 -7.40
CA GLY A 275 -1.38 -2.01 -7.17
C GLY A 275 -1.68 -0.72 -7.93
N ARG A 276 -2.93 -0.53 -8.35
CA ARG A 276 -3.44 0.65 -9.04
C ARG A 276 -3.91 1.73 -8.07
#